data_AF-A0A1Y3SA16-F1
#
_entry.id   AF-A0A1Y3SA16-F1
#
_cell.length_a   1.000
_cell.length_b   1.000
_cell.length_c   1.000
_cell.angle_alpha   90.00
_cell.angle_beta   90.00
_cell.angle_gamma   90.00
#
_symmetry.space_group_name_H-M   'P 1'
#
loop_
_entity.id
_entity.type
_entity.pdbx_description
1 polymer ?
#
loop_
_entity_poly.entity_id
_entity_poly.type
_entity_poly.pdbx_seq_one_letter_code
_entity_poly.pdbx_strand_id
1 'polypeptide(L)'
;MTEDLFLDWVIKLLEQIETSDEKKRWCRRYSVYSRSPGQETLSRDLHDFVDRTYQVGLVIQNYHEVIQKWGLEERNIAIAPPGWLETQPYLCVLACIAWHFRRDHFCEGSLISQSIAEGVLLRLFRRLKALCPTAAPAVTLQELCCDGCRAVPEVPGVYWVLAPEGMPIRFSEQEYRPKAKIYPAKKLQEKYEGCADQSILYIGKAEGKRGLRQRLKQYMDYGRGNGNIHAGGRAVWQISDCGLLLLAYEACENAGERERQLLQEYREKNGSYPLANWRG
;
A
#
# COMPACT_ATOMS: atom_id res chain seq x y z
N MET A 1 16.86 2.23 -8.56
CA MET A 1 15.63 2.54 -9.32
C MET A 1 14.62 3.11 -8.36
N THR A 2 13.95 4.22 -8.71
CA THR A 2 12.81 4.74 -7.96
C THR A 2 11.65 3.75 -7.99
N GLU A 3 10.71 3.81 -7.03
CA GLU A 3 9.58 2.88 -6.95
C GLU A 3 8.61 2.98 -8.14
N ASP A 4 8.50 4.15 -8.77
CA ASP A 4 7.72 4.33 -10.02
C ASP A 4 8.27 3.42 -11.15
N LEU A 5 9.60 3.32 -11.25
CA LEU A 5 10.28 2.44 -12.20
C LEU A 5 10.05 0.95 -11.89
N PHE A 6 9.62 0.59 -10.68
CA PHE A 6 9.37 -0.80 -10.33
C PHE A 6 8.11 -1.33 -10.99
N LEU A 7 6.97 -0.63 -10.86
CA LEU A 7 5.71 -1.09 -11.47
C LEU A 7 5.83 -1.17 -13.00
N ASP A 8 6.50 -0.20 -13.62
CA ASP A 8 6.79 -0.23 -15.06
C ASP A 8 7.62 -1.44 -15.47
N TRP A 9 8.68 -1.72 -14.73
CA TRP A 9 9.52 -2.87 -14.99
C TRP A 9 8.76 -4.19 -14.82
N VAL A 10 7.94 -4.33 -13.77
CA VAL A 10 7.12 -5.53 -13.53
C VAL A 10 6.11 -5.72 -14.66
N ILE A 11 5.37 -4.68 -15.02
CA ILE A 11 4.37 -4.76 -16.10
C ILE A 11 5.05 -5.17 -17.40
N LYS A 12 6.19 -4.56 -17.74
CA LYS A 12 6.95 -4.91 -18.94
C LYS A 12 7.45 -6.36 -18.92
N LEU A 13 7.93 -6.86 -17.79
CA LEU A 13 8.34 -8.26 -17.62
C LEU A 13 7.16 -9.20 -17.87
N LEU A 14 6.03 -8.94 -17.21
CA LEU A 14 4.82 -9.75 -17.32
C LEU A 14 4.20 -9.69 -18.73
N GLU A 15 4.27 -8.54 -19.41
CA GLU A 15 3.86 -8.38 -20.82
C GLU A 15 4.70 -9.21 -21.78
N GLN A 16 6.01 -9.28 -21.56
CA GLN A 16 6.88 -10.13 -22.38
C GLN A 16 6.53 -11.61 -22.23
N ILE A 17 6.10 -12.03 -21.04
CA ILE A 17 5.60 -13.39 -20.82
C ILE A 17 4.26 -13.54 -21.53
N GLU A 18 3.33 -12.60 -21.34
CA GLU A 18 1.98 -12.65 -21.92
C GLU A 18 1.99 -12.72 -23.46
N THR A 19 2.95 -12.06 -24.11
CA THR A 19 3.07 -11.98 -25.57
C THR A 19 3.94 -13.06 -26.20
N SER A 20 4.56 -13.95 -25.40
CA SER A 20 5.45 -15.01 -25.88
C SER A 20 4.94 -16.40 -25.50
N ASP A 21 4.50 -17.18 -26.51
CA ASP A 21 4.07 -18.57 -26.31
C ASP A 21 5.18 -19.47 -25.75
N GLU A 22 6.43 -19.18 -26.07
CA GLU A 22 7.58 -19.87 -25.49
C GLU A 22 7.69 -19.61 -23.99
N LYS A 23 7.69 -18.33 -23.58
CA LYS A 23 7.77 -17.95 -22.16
C LYS A 23 6.55 -18.42 -21.36
N LYS A 24 5.34 -18.35 -21.93
CA LYS A 24 4.13 -18.92 -21.31
C LYS A 24 4.27 -20.42 -21.07
N ARG A 25 4.69 -21.18 -22.09
CA ARG A 25 4.89 -22.64 -21.97
C ARG A 25 6.00 -22.99 -21.00
N TRP A 26 7.03 -22.15 -20.88
CA TRP A 26 8.05 -22.31 -19.85
C TRP A 26 7.44 -22.07 -18.47
N CYS A 27 6.73 -20.96 -18.25
CA CYS A 27 6.09 -20.66 -16.96
C CYS A 27 5.12 -21.78 -16.54
N ARG A 28 4.23 -22.26 -17.42
CA ARG A 28 3.27 -23.35 -17.10
C ARG A 28 3.93 -24.65 -16.64
N ARG A 29 5.18 -24.90 -17.06
CA ARG A 29 5.95 -26.09 -16.67
C ARG A 29 6.88 -25.83 -15.49
N TYR A 30 6.96 -24.59 -15.01
CA TYR A 30 7.77 -24.23 -13.87
C TYR A 30 7.34 -25.02 -12.64
N SER A 31 8.32 -25.56 -11.94
CA SER A 31 8.15 -26.21 -10.65
C SER A 31 9.40 -26.00 -9.82
N VAL A 32 9.22 -25.69 -8.54
CA VAL A 32 10.32 -25.43 -7.60
C VAL A 32 11.19 -26.68 -7.41
N TYR A 33 10.60 -27.87 -7.52
CA TYR A 33 11.29 -29.14 -7.28
C TYR A 33 12.01 -29.70 -8.52
N SER A 34 11.78 -29.14 -9.70
CA SER A 34 12.36 -29.65 -10.94
C SER A 34 13.16 -28.59 -11.65
N ARG A 35 14.34 -28.96 -12.17
CA ARG A 35 15.06 -28.09 -13.08
C ARG A 35 14.18 -27.83 -14.31
N SER A 36 13.90 -26.57 -14.57
CA SER A 36 13.25 -26.09 -15.79
C SER A 36 14.33 -25.50 -16.69
N PRO A 37 15.06 -26.33 -17.48
CA PRO A 37 16.19 -25.87 -18.28
C PRO A 37 15.75 -24.87 -19.35
N GLY A 38 16.64 -23.92 -19.67
CA GLY A 38 16.39 -22.80 -20.58
C GLY A 38 15.68 -21.63 -19.91
N GLN A 39 15.80 -20.44 -20.51
CA GLN A 39 15.21 -19.19 -20.02
C GLN A 39 15.80 -18.73 -18.65
N GLU A 40 17.10 -18.90 -18.44
CA GLU A 40 17.82 -18.54 -17.21
C GLU A 40 17.64 -17.06 -16.84
N THR A 41 17.67 -16.17 -17.84
CA THR A 41 17.41 -14.75 -17.67
C THR A 41 15.99 -14.50 -17.15
N LEU A 42 14.98 -15.15 -17.73
CA LEU A 42 13.59 -15.03 -17.29
C LEU A 42 13.42 -15.53 -15.86
N SER A 43 14.04 -16.67 -15.51
CA SER A 43 13.98 -17.19 -14.15
C SER A 43 14.58 -16.22 -13.14
N ARG A 44 15.71 -15.59 -13.46
CA ARG A 44 16.32 -14.56 -12.59
C ARG A 44 15.41 -13.35 -12.47
N ASP A 45 14.88 -12.83 -13.59
CA ASP A 45 14.00 -11.67 -13.58
C ASP A 45 12.70 -11.94 -12.78
N LEU A 46 12.19 -13.18 -12.81
CA LEU A 46 11.05 -13.61 -12.00
C LEU A 46 11.38 -13.69 -10.51
N HIS A 47 12.56 -14.19 -10.12
CA HIS A 47 12.99 -14.16 -8.72
C HIS A 47 13.18 -12.72 -8.23
N ASP A 48 13.83 -11.86 -9.03
CA ASP A 48 13.98 -10.44 -8.72
C ASP A 48 12.62 -9.75 -8.60
N PHE A 49 11.64 -10.15 -9.42
CA PHE A 49 10.27 -9.66 -9.32
C PHE A 49 9.66 -10.03 -7.97
N VAL A 50 9.71 -11.30 -7.60
CA VAL A 50 9.13 -11.79 -6.35
C VAL A 50 9.76 -11.08 -5.15
N ASP A 51 11.10 -11.08 -5.07
CA ASP A 51 11.84 -10.47 -3.97
C ASP A 51 11.54 -8.98 -3.84
N ARG A 52 11.52 -8.25 -4.95
CA ARG A 52 11.26 -6.81 -4.93
C ARG A 52 9.82 -6.51 -4.55
N THR A 53 8.83 -7.30 -4.97
CA THR A 53 7.42 -7.10 -4.55
C THR A 53 7.26 -7.20 -3.03
N TYR A 54 7.98 -8.12 -2.38
CA TYR A 54 8.05 -8.16 -0.92
C TYR A 54 8.77 -6.95 -0.34
N GLN A 55 9.94 -6.58 -0.89
CA GLN A 55 10.75 -5.47 -0.38
C GLN A 55 10.01 -4.13 -0.44
N VAL A 56 9.16 -3.89 -1.44
CA VAL A 56 8.37 -2.65 -1.56
C VAL A 56 7.04 -2.69 -0.79
N GLY A 57 6.75 -3.78 -0.07
CA GLY A 57 5.56 -3.88 0.79
C GLY A 57 4.23 -4.10 0.06
N LEU A 58 4.26 -4.57 -1.20
CA LEU A 58 3.04 -4.84 -1.97
C LEU A 58 2.37 -6.18 -1.58
N VAL A 59 3.10 -7.07 -0.91
CA VAL A 59 2.58 -8.32 -0.34
C VAL A 59 2.11 -8.08 1.10
N ILE A 60 0.99 -7.36 1.25
CA ILE A 60 0.47 -6.94 2.57
C ILE A 60 0.21 -8.13 3.50
N GLN A 61 0.62 -8.03 4.78
CA GLN A 61 0.39 -9.11 5.76
C GLN A 61 -1.09 -9.38 6.05
N ASN A 62 -1.93 -8.34 6.05
CA ASN A 62 -3.34 -8.38 6.48
C ASN A 62 -4.34 -8.61 5.34
N TYR A 63 -3.91 -9.22 4.24
CA TYR A 63 -4.77 -9.44 3.07
C TYR A 63 -6.04 -10.27 3.37
N HIS A 64 -5.98 -11.23 4.29
CA HIS A 64 -7.16 -12.01 4.70
C HIS A 64 -8.26 -11.13 5.30
N GLU A 65 -7.88 -10.13 6.10
CA GLU A 65 -8.82 -9.18 6.70
C GLU A 65 -9.50 -8.34 5.62
N VAL A 66 -8.74 -7.90 4.60
CA VAL A 66 -9.28 -7.18 3.44
C VAL A 66 -10.27 -8.07 2.67
N ILE A 67 -9.88 -9.31 2.35
CA ILE A 67 -10.73 -10.27 1.63
C ILE A 67 -12.06 -10.47 2.35
N GLN A 68 -12.03 -10.63 3.67
CA GLN A 68 -13.23 -10.81 4.49
C GLN A 68 -14.09 -9.54 4.56
N LYS A 69 -13.48 -8.38 4.82
CA LYS A 69 -14.21 -7.11 4.96
C LYS A 69 -14.87 -6.65 3.66
N TRP A 70 -14.25 -6.89 2.51
CA TRP A 70 -14.80 -6.53 1.20
C TRP A 70 -15.58 -7.68 0.54
N GLY A 71 -15.67 -8.85 1.17
CA GLY A 71 -16.40 -10.01 0.63
C GLY A 71 -15.84 -10.49 -0.71
N LEU A 72 -14.51 -10.49 -0.87
CA LEU A 72 -13.87 -10.88 -2.12
C LEU A 72 -13.95 -12.40 -2.30
N GLU A 73 -14.60 -12.85 -3.37
CA GLU A 73 -14.70 -14.27 -3.70
C GLU A 73 -13.36 -14.82 -4.21
N GLU A 74 -12.91 -15.94 -3.64
CA GLU A 74 -11.63 -16.58 -4.00
C GLU A 74 -11.51 -16.90 -5.49
N ARG A 75 -12.61 -17.29 -6.14
CA ARG A 75 -12.64 -17.53 -7.60
C ARG A 75 -12.30 -16.27 -8.39
N ASN A 76 -12.84 -15.12 -7.98
CA ASN A 76 -12.58 -13.85 -8.65
C ASN A 76 -11.16 -13.38 -8.37
N ILE A 77 -10.64 -13.59 -7.16
CA ILE A 77 -9.23 -13.33 -6.83
C ILE A 77 -8.32 -14.16 -7.75
N ALA A 78 -8.55 -15.49 -7.82
CA ALA A 78 -7.70 -16.41 -8.56
C ALA A 78 -7.65 -16.14 -10.08
N ILE A 79 -8.77 -15.71 -10.66
CA ILE A 79 -8.88 -15.48 -12.11
C ILE A 79 -8.63 -14.01 -12.47
N ALA A 80 -8.94 -13.08 -11.57
CA ALA A 80 -9.01 -11.64 -11.81
C ALA A 80 -9.69 -11.29 -13.15
N PRO A 81 -11.00 -11.64 -13.33
CA PRO A 81 -11.68 -11.36 -14.59
C PRO A 81 -11.75 -9.85 -14.83
N PRO A 82 -11.46 -9.35 -16.05
CA PRO A 82 -11.31 -7.91 -16.31
C PRO A 82 -12.48 -7.06 -15.81
N GLY A 83 -13.71 -7.45 -16.10
CA GLY A 83 -14.90 -6.69 -15.69
C GLY A 83 -15.06 -6.55 -14.18
N TRP A 84 -14.71 -7.58 -13.41
CA TRP A 84 -14.71 -7.53 -11.94
C TRP A 84 -13.52 -6.72 -11.42
N LEU A 85 -12.34 -6.88 -12.03
CA LEU A 85 -11.12 -6.22 -11.57
C LEU A 85 -11.23 -4.68 -11.69
N GLU A 86 -11.90 -4.18 -12.72
CA GLU A 86 -12.12 -2.75 -12.93
C GLU A 86 -13.01 -2.11 -11.85
N THR A 87 -13.78 -2.89 -11.09
CA THR A 87 -14.57 -2.38 -9.96
C THR A 87 -13.84 -2.47 -8.63
N GLN A 88 -12.65 -3.07 -8.58
CA GLN A 88 -11.94 -3.28 -7.31
C GLN A 88 -11.17 -2.02 -6.90
N PRO A 89 -11.26 -1.61 -5.61
CA PRO A 89 -10.47 -0.52 -5.07
C PRO A 89 -9.03 -0.94 -4.81
N TYR A 90 -8.13 0.04 -4.63
CA TYR A 90 -6.68 -0.17 -4.52
C TYR A 90 -6.30 -1.23 -3.47
N LEU A 91 -6.87 -1.16 -2.26
CA LEU A 91 -6.58 -2.10 -1.17
C LEU A 91 -7.03 -3.53 -1.50
N CYS A 92 -8.13 -3.71 -2.24
CA CYS A 92 -8.56 -5.03 -2.69
C CYS A 92 -7.59 -5.62 -3.72
N VAL A 93 -7.06 -4.79 -4.63
CA VAL A 93 -6.05 -5.23 -5.60
C VAL A 93 -4.76 -5.65 -4.89
N LEU A 94 -4.31 -4.90 -3.88
CA LEU A 94 -3.19 -5.30 -3.02
C LEU A 94 -3.44 -6.65 -2.34
N ALA A 95 -4.65 -6.85 -1.80
CA ALA A 95 -5.00 -8.11 -1.15
C ALA A 95 -5.01 -9.28 -2.13
N CYS A 96 -5.45 -9.08 -3.37
CA CYS A 96 -5.39 -10.09 -4.42
C CYS A 96 -3.95 -10.45 -4.78
N ILE A 97 -3.08 -9.46 -4.96
CA ILE A 97 -1.63 -9.69 -5.20
C ILE A 97 -1.04 -10.49 -4.03
N ALA A 98 -1.31 -10.06 -2.80
CA ALA A 98 -0.83 -10.76 -1.61
C ALA A 98 -1.33 -12.20 -1.54
N TRP A 99 -2.59 -12.47 -1.88
CA TRP A 99 -3.14 -13.82 -1.94
C TRP A 99 -2.37 -14.72 -2.92
N HIS A 100 -2.08 -14.24 -4.14
CA HIS A 100 -1.30 -15.02 -5.12
C HIS A 100 0.13 -15.32 -4.63
N PHE A 101 0.80 -14.32 -4.05
CA PHE A 101 2.14 -14.47 -3.51
C PHE A 101 2.19 -15.41 -2.29
N ARG A 102 1.15 -15.40 -1.47
CA ARG A 102 1.09 -16.21 -0.24
C ARG A 102 0.63 -17.64 -0.52
N ARG A 103 -0.23 -17.85 -1.51
CA ARG A 103 -0.60 -19.19 -2.00
C ARG A 103 0.60 -19.97 -2.51
N ASP A 104 1.59 -19.28 -3.07
CA ASP A 104 2.82 -19.91 -3.58
C ASP A 104 3.60 -20.68 -2.51
N HIS A 105 3.55 -20.21 -1.25
CA HIS A 105 4.14 -20.93 -0.11
C HIS A 105 3.49 -22.30 0.14
N PHE A 106 2.25 -22.51 -0.31
CA PHE A 106 1.49 -23.75 -0.15
C PHE A 106 1.46 -24.60 -1.42
N CYS A 107 1.62 -23.97 -2.58
CA CYS A 107 1.64 -24.63 -3.88
C CYS A 107 2.87 -24.13 -4.64
N GLU A 108 4.02 -24.70 -4.29
CA GLU A 108 5.35 -24.23 -4.67
C GLU A 108 5.49 -24.06 -6.20
N GLY A 109 5.52 -22.81 -6.65
CA GLY A 109 5.62 -22.43 -8.06
C GLY A 109 4.29 -22.10 -8.72
N SER A 110 3.16 -22.12 -8.01
CA SER A 110 1.83 -21.70 -8.52
C SER A 110 1.74 -20.21 -8.85
N LEU A 111 2.60 -19.37 -8.27
CA LEU A 111 2.73 -17.97 -8.66
C LEU A 111 3.16 -17.89 -10.12
N ILE A 112 4.21 -18.62 -10.50
CA ILE A 112 4.75 -18.62 -11.86
C ILE A 112 3.89 -19.47 -12.80
N SER A 113 3.63 -20.72 -12.42
CA SER A 113 3.00 -21.73 -13.30
C SER A 113 1.53 -21.52 -13.59
N GLN A 114 0.83 -20.79 -12.71
CA GLN A 114 -0.58 -20.45 -12.90
C GLN A 114 -0.73 -18.94 -13.00
N SER A 115 -0.41 -18.22 -11.93
CA SER A 115 -0.83 -16.82 -11.80
C SER A 115 -0.16 -15.89 -12.82
N ILE A 116 1.13 -16.10 -13.11
CA ILE A 116 1.86 -15.37 -14.17
C ILE A 116 1.54 -15.96 -15.54
N ALA A 117 1.56 -17.28 -15.68
CA ALA A 117 1.34 -17.96 -16.95
C ALA A 117 -0.06 -17.75 -17.57
N GLU A 118 -1.06 -17.46 -16.74
CA GLU A 118 -2.44 -17.13 -17.12
C GLU A 118 -2.71 -15.61 -17.19
N GLY A 119 -1.66 -14.80 -17.01
CA GLY A 119 -1.73 -13.34 -17.10
C GLY A 119 -2.47 -12.66 -15.95
N VAL A 120 -2.78 -13.38 -14.86
CA VAL A 120 -3.52 -12.84 -13.70
C VAL A 120 -2.72 -11.71 -13.06
N LEU A 121 -1.43 -11.96 -12.80
CA LEU A 121 -0.53 -10.96 -12.20
C LEU A 121 -0.37 -9.73 -13.09
N LEU A 122 -0.34 -9.90 -14.42
CA LEU A 122 -0.29 -8.77 -15.34
C LEU A 122 -1.52 -7.87 -15.20
N ARG A 123 -2.72 -8.47 -15.14
CA ARG A 123 -3.98 -7.73 -14.94
C ARG A 123 -3.97 -6.99 -13.59
N LEU A 124 -3.60 -7.68 -12.51
CA LEU A 124 -3.53 -7.10 -11.17
C LEU A 124 -2.55 -5.93 -11.09
N PHE A 125 -1.33 -6.07 -11.62
CA PHE A 125 -0.32 -5.00 -11.56
C PHE A 125 -0.68 -3.80 -12.44
N ARG A 126 -1.31 -4.00 -13.60
CA ARG A 126 -1.84 -2.90 -14.41
C ARG A 126 -2.93 -2.14 -13.67
N ARG A 127 -3.86 -2.85 -13.03
CA ARG A 127 -4.91 -2.23 -12.22
C ARG A 127 -4.33 -1.50 -11.02
N LEU A 128 -3.35 -2.09 -10.33
CA LEU A 128 -2.66 -1.46 -9.21
C LEU A 128 -2.03 -0.13 -9.65
N LYS A 129 -1.29 -0.13 -10.77
CA LYS A 129 -0.68 1.07 -11.33
C LYS A 129 -1.72 2.14 -11.69
N ALA A 130 -2.84 1.76 -12.29
CA ALA A 130 -3.91 2.68 -12.66
C ALA A 130 -4.56 3.36 -11.43
N LEU A 131 -4.53 2.70 -10.28
CA LEU A 131 -5.09 3.19 -9.02
C LEU A 131 -4.05 3.83 -8.08
N CYS A 132 -2.77 3.88 -8.47
CA CYS A 132 -1.72 4.40 -7.61
C CYS A 132 -2.02 5.84 -7.19
N PRO A 133 -2.04 6.15 -5.88
CA PRO A 133 -2.42 7.47 -5.39
C PRO A 133 -1.32 8.53 -5.61
N THR A 134 -0.07 8.10 -5.78
CA THR A 134 1.08 8.94 -6.13
C THR A 134 1.94 8.23 -7.17
N ALA A 135 3.10 8.82 -7.52
CA ALA A 135 4.10 8.15 -8.35
C ALA A 135 4.68 6.87 -7.71
N ALA A 136 4.48 6.66 -6.41
CA ALA A 136 4.86 5.44 -5.71
C ALA A 136 3.60 4.68 -5.24
N PRO A 137 3.64 3.34 -5.20
CA PRO A 137 2.56 2.58 -4.59
C PRO A 137 2.36 2.93 -3.11
N ALA A 138 1.10 3.02 -2.69
CA ALA A 138 0.78 3.06 -1.28
C ALA A 138 0.86 1.66 -0.65
N VAL A 139 1.24 1.61 0.62
CA VAL A 139 1.26 0.39 1.46
C VAL A 139 0.38 0.60 2.69
N THR A 140 -0.02 -0.48 3.37
CA THR A 140 -0.84 -0.35 4.58
C THR A 140 0.00 0.14 5.76
N LEU A 141 -0.62 0.84 6.72
CA LEU A 141 0.05 1.22 7.97
C LEU A 141 0.58 0.00 8.72
N GLN A 142 -0.17 -1.12 8.67
CA GLN A 142 0.26 -2.38 9.25
C GLN A 142 1.53 -2.92 8.59
N GLU A 143 1.68 -2.83 7.27
CA GLU A 143 2.89 -3.28 6.58
C GLU A 143 4.12 -2.48 7.01
N LEU A 144 4.02 -1.14 7.02
CA LEU A 144 5.11 -0.25 7.47
C LEU A 144 5.51 -0.52 8.91
N CYS A 145 4.51 -0.80 9.73
CA CYS A 145 4.65 -1.25 11.10
C CYS A 145 5.45 -2.57 11.17
N CYS A 146 5.08 -3.60 10.42
CA CYS A 146 5.74 -4.91 10.45
C CYS A 146 7.19 -4.88 9.95
N ASP A 147 7.45 -4.21 8.82
CA ASP A 147 8.80 -4.15 8.23
C ASP A 147 9.68 -3.05 8.86
N GLY A 148 9.10 -2.12 9.63
CA GLY A 148 9.82 -1.01 10.25
C GLY A 148 10.25 0.05 9.25
N CYS A 149 9.44 0.24 8.19
CA CYS A 149 9.63 1.21 7.11
C CYS A 149 10.94 1.02 6.31
N ARG A 150 11.48 -0.20 6.13
CA ARG A 150 12.77 -0.38 5.43
C ARG A 150 12.67 -0.03 3.96
N ALA A 151 11.52 -0.34 3.34
CA ALA A 151 11.20 0.02 1.96
C ALA A 151 11.27 1.54 1.71
N VAL A 152 10.89 2.34 2.71
CA VAL A 152 10.80 3.80 2.57
C VAL A 152 12.21 4.40 2.38
N PRO A 153 12.41 5.32 1.42
CA PRO A 153 13.71 5.94 1.16
C PRO A 153 14.12 6.94 2.26
N GLU A 154 15.43 7.10 2.44
CA GLU A 154 16.02 8.11 3.35
C GLU A 154 16.21 9.47 2.66
N VAL A 155 15.14 10.00 2.07
CA VAL A 155 15.13 11.29 1.38
C VAL A 155 14.05 12.20 1.97
N PRO A 156 14.20 13.54 1.90
CA PRO A 156 13.13 14.46 2.26
C PRO A 156 11.88 14.22 1.42
N GLY A 157 10.70 14.52 1.98
CA GLY A 157 9.45 14.34 1.27
C GLY A 157 8.20 14.63 2.09
N VAL A 158 7.06 14.50 1.42
CA VAL A 158 5.72 14.56 2.02
C VAL A 158 5.07 13.19 1.97
N TYR A 159 4.10 12.96 2.86
CA TYR A 159 3.35 11.72 2.91
C TYR A 159 1.89 11.96 3.26
N TRP A 160 1.04 11.05 2.83
CA TRP A 160 -0.39 11.04 3.06
C TRP A 160 -0.78 9.78 3.82
N VAL A 161 -1.71 9.90 4.74
CA VAL A 161 -2.52 8.78 5.22
C VAL A 161 -3.87 8.87 4.53
N LEU A 162 -4.25 7.80 3.84
CA LEU A 162 -5.44 7.73 3.01
C LEU A 162 -6.42 6.69 3.56
N ALA A 163 -7.71 7.01 3.50
CA ALA A 163 -8.80 6.07 3.71
C ALA A 163 -8.97 5.21 2.45
N PRO A 164 -8.87 3.87 2.54
CA PRO A 164 -9.23 3.00 1.44
C PRO A 164 -10.69 3.19 1.02
N GLU A 165 -10.94 3.16 -0.29
CA GLU A 165 -12.29 3.23 -0.82
C GLU A 165 -13.17 2.09 -0.31
N GLY A 166 -14.39 2.41 0.11
CA GLY A 166 -15.34 1.47 0.71
C GLY A 166 -15.07 1.13 2.18
N MET A 167 -13.99 1.63 2.78
CA MET A 167 -13.69 1.40 4.20
C MET A 167 -14.48 2.39 5.09
N PRO A 168 -15.31 1.92 6.03
CA PRO A 168 -15.96 2.80 7.00
C PRO A 168 -14.96 3.34 8.01
N ILE A 169 -14.92 4.66 8.19
CA ILE A 169 -14.11 5.31 9.22
C ILE A 169 -14.91 5.40 10.52
N ARG A 170 -14.43 4.72 11.57
CA ARG A 170 -15.04 4.69 12.90
C ARG A 170 -14.01 5.02 13.97
N PHE A 171 -14.32 6.01 14.80
CA PHE A 171 -13.44 6.46 15.88
C PHE A 171 -13.70 5.68 17.17
N SER A 172 -12.61 5.21 17.79
CA SER A 172 -12.60 4.57 19.09
C SER A 172 -12.23 5.56 20.19
N GLU A 173 -12.91 5.44 21.33
CA GLU A 173 -12.55 6.11 22.59
C GLU A 173 -11.54 5.29 23.40
N GLN A 174 -11.19 4.08 22.94
CA GLN A 174 -10.18 3.25 23.58
C GLN A 174 -8.78 3.84 23.36
N GLU A 175 -7.96 3.84 24.41
CA GLU A 175 -6.56 4.19 24.29
C GLU A 175 -5.83 3.21 23.36
N TYR A 176 -5.29 3.72 22.24
CA TYR A 176 -4.46 2.92 21.31
C TYR A 176 -3.02 2.70 21.83
N ARG A 177 -2.65 3.37 22.93
CA ARG A 177 -1.38 3.21 23.64
C ARG A 177 -1.51 3.71 25.09
N PRO A 178 -0.64 3.28 26.02
CA PRO A 178 -0.70 3.77 27.40
C PRO A 178 -0.61 5.30 27.48
N LYS A 179 -1.57 5.93 28.18
CA LYS A 179 -1.63 7.39 28.38
C LYS A 179 -1.76 8.15 27.05
N ALA A 180 -2.44 7.55 26.07
CA ALA A 180 -2.75 8.22 24.81
C ALA A 180 -3.55 9.50 25.06
N LYS A 181 -3.08 10.62 24.49
CA LYS A 181 -3.89 11.86 24.45
C LYS A 181 -4.92 11.73 23.32
N ILE A 182 -6.04 11.09 23.60
CA ILE A 182 -7.14 10.90 22.64
C ILE A 182 -7.98 12.18 22.50
N TYR A 183 -8.61 12.34 21.35
CA TYR A 183 -9.70 13.29 21.13
C TYR A 183 -11.03 12.59 21.40
N PRO A 184 -12.09 13.32 21.84
CA PRO A 184 -13.43 12.75 21.86
C PRO A 184 -13.83 12.26 20.46
N ALA A 185 -14.36 11.04 20.36
CA ALA A 185 -14.74 10.41 19.09
C ALA A 185 -15.75 11.27 18.33
N LYS A 186 -16.72 11.89 19.03
CA LYS A 186 -17.69 12.82 18.43
C LYS A 186 -17.00 13.99 17.72
N LYS A 187 -15.95 14.57 18.33
CA LYS A 187 -15.18 15.69 17.74
C LYS A 187 -14.44 15.24 16.47
N LEU A 188 -13.92 14.02 16.45
CA LEU A 188 -13.30 13.45 15.26
C LEU A 188 -14.31 13.19 14.16
N GLN A 189 -15.48 12.64 14.52
CA GLN A 189 -16.59 12.38 13.61
C GLN A 189 -17.08 13.67 12.94
N GLU A 190 -17.39 14.71 13.72
CA GLU A 190 -17.83 16.01 13.20
C GLU A 190 -16.80 16.63 12.25
N LYS A 191 -15.50 16.52 12.57
CA LYS A 191 -14.43 17.01 11.69
C LYS A 191 -14.34 16.21 10.39
N TYR A 192 -14.48 14.88 10.46
CA TYR A 192 -14.41 14.00 9.29
C TYR A 192 -15.61 14.18 8.36
N GLU A 193 -16.82 14.28 8.91
CA GLU A 193 -18.06 14.50 8.15
C GLU A 193 -18.14 15.90 7.54
N GLY A 194 -17.48 16.88 8.17
CA GLY A 194 -17.40 18.25 7.65
C GLY A 194 -16.46 18.44 6.44
N CYS A 195 -15.69 17.42 6.06
CA CYS A 195 -14.80 17.47 4.89
C CYS A 195 -15.49 16.88 3.66
N ALA A 196 -15.44 17.59 2.51
CA ALA A 196 -15.97 17.09 1.25
C ALA A 196 -15.16 15.89 0.69
N ASP A 197 -13.84 15.90 0.92
CA ASP A 197 -12.88 14.89 0.53
C ASP A 197 -12.42 14.13 1.78
N GLN A 198 -13.04 12.98 1.99
CA GLN A 198 -12.80 12.11 3.13
C GLN A 198 -11.71 11.07 2.86
N SER A 199 -11.10 11.09 1.67
CA SER A 199 -10.06 10.13 1.29
C SER A 199 -8.71 10.45 1.92
N ILE A 200 -8.41 11.73 2.17
CA ILE A 200 -7.14 12.18 2.78
C ILE A 200 -7.36 12.45 4.27
N LEU A 201 -6.74 11.63 5.12
CA LEU A 201 -6.88 11.70 6.57
C LEU A 201 -5.75 12.51 7.24
N TYR A 202 -4.57 12.49 6.65
CA TYR A 202 -3.40 13.18 7.18
C TYR A 202 -2.42 13.53 6.07
N ILE A 203 -1.85 14.73 6.13
CA ILE A 203 -0.70 15.14 5.31
C ILE A 203 0.43 15.50 6.26
N GLY A 204 1.60 14.90 6.04
CA GLY A 204 2.78 15.14 6.84
C GLY A 204 4.01 15.43 5.98
N LYS A 205 5.01 16.03 6.62
CA LYS A 205 6.32 16.33 6.03
C LYS A 205 7.45 15.61 6.75
N ALA A 206 8.53 15.39 6.02
CA ALA A 206 9.77 14.80 6.50
C ALA A 206 10.98 15.64 6.03
N GLU A 207 11.51 16.46 6.93
CA GLU A 207 12.69 17.33 6.71
C GLU A 207 13.89 16.92 7.58
N GLY A 208 13.80 15.79 8.28
CA GLY A 208 14.86 15.29 9.14
C GLY A 208 16.05 14.72 8.36
N LYS A 209 17.17 14.47 9.05
CA LYS A 209 18.42 13.97 8.46
C LYS A 209 18.25 12.69 7.63
N ARG A 210 17.34 11.79 8.04
CA ARG A 210 17.02 10.54 7.32
C ARG A 210 15.64 10.58 6.66
N GLY A 211 15.11 11.79 6.45
CA GLY A 211 13.93 12.06 5.63
C GLY A 211 12.70 11.24 6.01
N LEU A 212 12.00 10.77 4.96
CA LEU A 212 10.76 10.01 5.02
C LEU A 212 10.88 8.78 5.92
N ARG A 213 11.91 7.94 5.74
CA ARG A 213 12.10 6.72 6.55
C ARG A 213 12.09 7.00 8.04
N GLN A 214 12.89 7.98 8.48
CA GLN A 214 12.95 8.34 9.91
C GLN A 214 11.61 8.87 10.39
N ARG A 215 10.98 9.77 9.64
CA ARG A 215 9.73 10.41 10.05
C ARG A 215 8.57 9.42 10.14
N LEU A 216 8.46 8.53 9.16
CA LEU A 216 7.44 7.49 9.11
C LEU A 216 7.69 6.43 10.18
N LYS A 217 8.94 6.03 10.42
CA LYS A 217 9.26 5.15 11.55
C LYS A 217 8.82 5.76 12.88
N GLN A 218 9.13 7.03 13.13
CA GLN A 218 8.67 7.74 14.33
C GLN A 218 7.14 7.77 14.42
N TYR A 219 6.44 7.90 13.28
CA TYR A 219 4.98 7.89 13.23
C TYR A 219 4.41 6.52 13.63
N MET A 220 4.93 5.44 13.03
CA MET A 220 4.53 4.07 13.35
C MET A 220 4.85 3.71 14.80
N ASP A 221 6.04 4.08 15.29
CA ASP A 221 6.46 3.85 16.67
C ASP A 221 5.56 4.63 17.66
N TYR A 222 5.12 5.85 17.30
CA TYR A 222 4.16 6.62 18.10
C TYR A 222 2.81 5.90 18.23
N GLY A 223 2.25 5.42 17.11
CA GLY A 223 0.96 4.73 17.07
C GLY A 223 0.96 3.43 17.88
N ARG A 224 2.08 2.69 17.85
CA ARG A 224 2.28 1.45 18.60
C ARG A 224 2.61 1.63 20.08
N GLY A 225 2.79 2.87 20.56
CA GLY A 225 3.23 3.13 21.93
C GLY A 225 4.72 2.91 22.20
N ASN A 226 5.53 2.69 21.16
CA ASN A 226 6.99 2.52 21.26
C ASN A 226 7.74 3.86 21.17
N GLY A 227 7.02 4.98 21.00
CA GLY A 227 7.60 6.31 20.86
C GLY A 227 6.73 7.43 21.42
N ASN A 228 7.36 8.50 21.90
CA ASN A 228 6.70 9.67 22.49
C ASN A 228 6.71 10.91 21.57
N ILE A 229 7.40 10.83 20.45
CA ILE A 229 7.56 11.91 19.47
C ILE A 229 6.56 11.68 18.34
N HIS A 230 5.98 12.76 17.79
CA HIS A 230 5.02 12.76 16.66
C HIS A 230 3.52 12.68 17.01
N ALA A 231 3.11 13.46 18.02
CA ALA A 231 1.71 13.58 18.44
C ALA A 231 0.77 14.35 17.47
N GLY A 232 1.31 14.89 16.37
CA GLY A 232 0.55 15.71 15.41
C GLY A 232 -0.52 14.90 14.68
N GLY A 233 -0.13 13.75 14.09
CA GLY A 233 -1.03 12.88 13.33
C GLY A 233 -1.84 11.89 14.17
N ARG A 234 -2.02 12.16 15.47
CA ARG A 234 -2.48 11.14 16.43
C ARG A 234 -3.95 10.73 16.29
N ALA A 235 -4.78 11.54 15.64
CA ALA A 235 -6.18 11.23 15.40
C ALA A 235 -6.37 9.98 14.51
N VAL A 236 -5.41 9.70 13.61
CA VAL A 236 -5.41 8.50 12.77
C VAL A 236 -5.44 7.22 13.60
N TRP A 237 -4.70 7.18 14.71
CA TRP A 237 -4.60 6.00 15.57
C TRP A 237 -5.87 5.72 16.38
N GLN A 238 -6.85 6.63 16.37
CA GLN A 238 -8.18 6.38 16.94
C GLN A 238 -9.14 5.74 15.94
N ILE A 239 -8.74 5.52 14.69
CA ILE A 239 -9.55 4.78 13.73
C ILE A 239 -9.44 3.29 14.05
N SER A 240 -10.58 2.62 14.24
CA SER A 240 -10.66 1.25 14.75
C SER A 240 -9.82 0.26 13.94
N ASP A 241 -9.87 0.39 12.62
CA ASP A 241 -9.15 -0.46 11.67
C ASP A 241 -7.93 0.27 11.07
N CYS A 242 -7.25 1.14 11.84
CA CYS A 242 -6.18 2.01 11.32
C CYS A 242 -5.04 1.24 10.60
N GLY A 243 -4.83 -0.03 10.90
CA GLY A 243 -3.86 -0.89 10.21
C GLY A 243 -4.13 -1.06 8.71
N LEU A 244 -5.38 -0.92 8.26
CA LEU A 244 -5.79 -0.99 6.85
C LEU A 244 -5.63 0.33 6.09
N LEU A 245 -5.39 1.44 6.79
CA LEU A 245 -5.17 2.72 6.14
C LEU A 245 -3.93 2.68 5.26
N LEU A 246 -3.97 3.43 4.17
CA LEU A 246 -2.91 3.46 3.19
C LEU A 246 -1.96 4.61 3.49
N LEU A 247 -0.67 4.39 3.28
CA LEU A 247 0.34 5.43 3.31
C LEU A 247 1.02 5.55 1.97
N ALA A 248 0.88 6.73 1.37
CA ALA A 248 1.57 7.12 0.15
C ALA A 248 2.59 8.22 0.47
N TYR A 249 3.60 8.40 -0.37
CA TYR A 249 4.57 9.46 -0.21
C TYR A 249 5.07 10.00 -1.55
N GLU A 250 5.69 11.17 -1.49
CA GLU A 250 6.33 11.89 -2.59
C GLU A 250 7.69 12.39 -2.07
N ALA A 251 8.77 11.99 -2.72
CA ALA A 251 10.10 12.50 -2.40
C ALA A 251 10.24 13.92 -2.98
N CYS A 252 10.63 14.88 -2.14
CA CYS A 252 10.83 16.27 -2.55
C CYS A 252 11.75 16.99 -1.58
N GLU A 253 12.65 17.83 -2.08
CA GLU A 253 13.62 18.56 -1.24
C GLU A 253 12.93 19.56 -0.30
N ASN A 254 12.00 20.37 -0.82
CA ASN A 254 11.30 21.42 -0.08
C ASN A 254 10.03 20.91 0.61
N ALA A 255 10.13 19.81 1.37
CA ALA A 255 8.99 19.11 1.96
C ALA A 255 8.09 20.01 2.84
N GLY A 256 8.66 21.00 3.53
CA GLY A 256 7.88 21.94 4.33
C GLY A 256 7.04 22.91 3.52
N GLU A 257 7.52 23.37 2.36
CA GLU A 257 6.74 24.20 1.45
C GLU A 257 5.66 23.36 0.76
N ARG A 258 6.03 22.17 0.29
CA ARG A 258 5.11 21.23 -0.35
C ARG A 258 3.95 20.85 0.57
N GLU A 259 4.20 20.54 1.84
CA GLU A 259 3.13 20.26 2.83
C GLU A 259 2.20 21.45 3.06
N ARG A 260 2.76 22.67 3.14
CA ARG A 260 1.93 23.87 3.31
C ARG A 260 1.02 24.09 2.12
N GLN A 261 1.55 23.93 0.91
CA GLN A 261 0.78 24.02 -0.33
C GLN A 261 -0.36 22.98 -0.35
N LEU A 262 -0.04 21.70 -0.11
CA LEU A 262 -1.03 20.62 -0.12
C LEU A 262 -2.13 20.81 0.93
N LEU A 263 -1.77 21.29 2.13
CA LEU A 263 -2.75 21.61 3.17
C LEU A 263 -3.63 22.81 2.81
N GLN A 264 -3.07 23.81 2.13
CA GLN A 264 -3.83 24.96 1.66
C GLN A 264 -4.83 24.53 0.57
N GLU A 265 -4.37 23.79 -0.45
CA GLU A 265 -5.21 23.24 -1.51
C GLU A 265 -6.35 22.38 -0.93
N TYR A 266 -6.03 21.51 0.04
CA TYR A 266 -7.05 20.71 0.72
C TYR A 266 -8.05 21.60 1.45
N ARG A 267 -7.59 22.63 2.19
CA ARG A 267 -8.47 23.52 2.95
C ARG A 267 -9.37 24.36 2.04
N GLU A 268 -8.86 24.84 0.92
CA GLU A 268 -9.64 25.61 -0.07
C GLU A 268 -10.78 24.76 -0.64
N LYS A 269 -10.53 23.47 -0.89
CA LYS A 269 -11.54 22.52 -1.36
C LYS A 269 -12.54 22.10 -0.27
N ASN A 270 -12.09 21.98 0.99
CA ASN A 270 -12.85 21.30 2.05
C ASN A 270 -13.34 22.20 3.19
N GLY A 271 -12.96 23.48 3.22
CA GLY A 271 -13.23 24.40 4.33
C GLY A 271 -12.43 24.12 5.62
N SER A 272 -11.83 22.94 5.76
CA SER A 272 -11.03 22.50 6.91
C SER A 272 -9.78 21.75 6.47
N TYR A 273 -8.82 21.57 7.38
CA TYR A 273 -7.67 20.68 7.18
C TYR A 273 -8.06 19.20 7.36
N PRO A 274 -7.27 18.25 6.83
CA PRO A 274 -7.54 16.82 7.00
C PRO A 274 -7.74 16.42 8.47
N LEU A 275 -8.42 15.29 8.70
CA LEU A 275 -8.80 14.77 10.02
C LEU A 275 -7.71 14.94 11.09
N ALA A 276 -6.47 14.52 10.78
CA ALA A 276 -5.36 14.52 11.72
C ALA A 276 -4.47 15.77 11.66
N ASN A 277 -4.72 16.69 10.73
CA ASN A 277 -4.05 17.98 10.67
C ASN A 277 -4.82 19.01 11.52
N TRP A 278 -4.38 19.17 12.77
CA TRP A 278 -4.89 20.20 13.66
C TRP A 278 -4.02 21.45 13.57
N ARG A 279 -4.60 22.57 13.13
CA ARG A 279 -4.02 23.89 13.28
C ARG A 279 -4.95 24.70 14.18
N GLY A 280 -4.37 25.31 15.22
CA GLY A 280 -5.09 26.21 16.13
C GLY A 280 -5.48 27.50 15.41
#